data_AF-A0A6V8MH85-F1
#
_entry.id   AF-A0A6V8MH85-F1
#
_cell.length_a   1.000
_cell.length_b   1.000
_cell.length_c   1.000
_cell.angle_alpha   90.00
_cell.angle_beta   90.00
_cell.angle_gamma   90.00
#
_symmetry.space_group_name_H-M   'P 1'
#
loop_
_entity.id
_entity.type
_entity.pdbx_description
1 polymer ?
#
loop_
_entity_poly.entity_id
_entity_poly.type
_entity_poly.pdbx_seq_one_letter_code
_entity_poly.pdbx_strand_id
1 'polypeptide(L)'
;MAKAGKDVAVTEELSPKTFAALSLAEKNGYLKTVSAKRRLDLMLGDPDAKRLIQALAPQELFWMVKEIGETDALELLQLSSAEQRIFIFDMELWNGFDFSEEQACHWLAYFMEGGEPSIHALLKQLDFGFLHLLLSRELTVGGGIGDLADDEERLGDYDHTFDNTFMLSFKNPKHSQVIGNFVGMIYRLDTPLYVALMEGIKGDVDLELEEQCQRFRTGRLEDLGFPPLDEALSIYARINPGSFQLEGGKEAQVSAGECPGLVPIAAEDTLLFRALARAGSETLWQELNYLVNSALVAEGSSLGDQEAMLGILHRVCGYLNIALEQLCGADGVKAADVLRSETLKHLFQLGFSIVMELKFAAQQTETADYASGKLLAGLKSKRPRFYRGLDADGIDGYREFATLDDVKKVASLLAQLAG
;
A
#
# COMPACT_ATOMS: atom_id res chain seq x y z
N MET A 1 -3.20 -17.86 44.25
CA MET A 1 -1.89 -18.55 44.17
C MET A 1 -1.48 -18.60 42.70
N ALA A 2 -0.29 -18.10 42.40
CA ALA A 2 0.47 -18.17 41.15
C ALA A 2 -0.24 -17.79 39.83
N LYS A 3 -0.21 -16.49 39.48
CA LYS A 3 -0.19 -16.06 38.07
C LYS A 3 1.28 -16.07 37.62
N ALA A 4 1.62 -17.01 36.74
CA ALA A 4 2.89 -17.03 36.05
C ALA A 4 2.95 -15.82 35.09
N GLY A 5 3.96 -14.97 35.27
CA GLY A 5 4.27 -13.90 34.34
C GLY A 5 4.82 -14.48 33.04
N LYS A 6 4.31 -14.00 31.91
CA LYS A 6 4.92 -14.17 30.60
C LYS A 6 6.14 -13.25 30.54
N ASP A 7 7.33 -13.85 30.50
CA ASP A 7 8.54 -13.16 30.07
C ASP A 7 8.42 -12.88 28.56
N VAL A 8 8.04 -11.65 28.22
CA VAL A 8 8.29 -11.09 26.89
C VAL A 8 9.74 -10.65 26.90
N ALA A 9 10.56 -11.17 25.98
CA ALA A 9 11.93 -10.71 25.80
C ALA A 9 11.93 -9.23 25.42
N VAL A 10 12.21 -8.36 26.40
CA VAL A 10 12.42 -6.93 26.19
C VAL A 10 13.79 -6.79 25.50
N THR A 11 13.81 -6.60 24.19
CA THR A 11 14.96 -6.00 23.51
C THR A 11 15.19 -4.63 24.14
N GLU A 12 16.33 -4.43 24.81
CA GLU A 12 16.67 -3.14 25.44
C GLU A 12 16.59 -2.02 24.37
N GLU A 13 15.67 -1.06 24.58
CA GLU A 13 15.49 0.04 23.65
C GLU A 13 16.70 0.97 23.67
N LEU A 14 17.27 1.24 22.48
CA LEU A 14 18.38 2.16 22.33
C LEU A 14 17.96 3.59 22.64
N SER A 15 18.81 4.28 23.41
CA SER A 15 18.68 5.74 23.59
C SER A 15 18.93 6.47 22.25
N PRO A 16 18.34 7.66 22.02
CA PRO A 16 18.57 8.43 20.79
C PRO A 16 20.05 8.71 20.51
N LYS A 17 20.86 8.92 21.57
CA LYS A 17 22.30 9.12 21.46
C LYS A 17 23.04 7.86 20.98
N THR A 18 22.61 6.70 21.48
CA THR A 18 23.19 5.41 21.08
C THR A 18 22.80 5.07 19.64
N PHE A 19 21.54 5.34 19.26
CA PHE A 19 21.06 5.15 17.90
C PHE A 19 21.81 6.04 16.89
N ALA A 20 21.97 7.33 17.20
CA ALA A 20 22.65 8.28 16.31
C ALA A 20 24.11 7.87 15.97
N ALA A 21 24.76 7.12 16.87
CA ALA A 21 26.13 6.64 16.70
C ALA A 21 26.27 5.37 15.82
N LEU A 22 25.16 4.71 15.46
CA LEU A 22 25.16 3.53 14.60
C LEU A 22 25.49 3.87 13.14
N SER A 23 25.98 2.89 12.38
CA SER A 23 26.06 2.99 10.91
C SER A 23 24.67 3.00 10.28
N LEU A 24 24.56 3.47 9.03
CA LEU A 24 23.28 3.51 8.31
C LEU A 24 22.61 2.12 8.21
N ALA A 25 23.40 1.07 7.98
CA ALA A 25 22.90 -0.31 7.90
C ALA A 25 22.34 -0.79 9.26
N GLU A 26 23.05 -0.49 10.35
CA GLU A 26 22.61 -0.83 11.71
C GLU A 26 21.37 -0.02 12.13
N LYS A 27 21.32 1.27 11.77
CA LYS A 27 20.12 2.11 11.97
C LYS A 27 18.92 1.49 11.26
N ASN A 28 19.05 1.14 9.99
CA ASN A 28 17.98 0.53 9.20
C ASN A 28 17.53 -0.83 9.79
N GLY A 29 18.46 -1.64 10.28
CA GLY A 29 18.14 -2.91 10.94
C GLY A 29 17.33 -2.69 12.23
N TYR A 30 17.77 -1.76 13.09
CA TYR A 30 17.09 -1.46 14.35
C TYR A 30 15.73 -0.79 14.17
N LEU A 31 15.58 0.10 13.18
CA LEU A 31 14.31 0.75 12.89
C LEU A 31 13.20 -0.23 12.51
N LYS A 32 13.54 -1.42 12.00
CA LYS A 32 12.58 -2.49 11.67
C LYS A 32 12.05 -3.23 12.91
N THR A 33 12.66 -3.05 14.08
CA THR A 33 12.28 -3.77 15.31
C THR A 33 11.46 -2.91 16.28
N VAL A 34 11.22 -1.64 15.97
CA VAL A 34 10.50 -0.68 16.82
C VAL A 34 9.17 -0.29 16.20
N SER A 35 8.22 0.20 17.01
CA SER A 35 6.93 0.70 16.52
C SER A 35 7.08 1.91 15.61
N ALA A 36 6.13 2.19 14.71
CA ALA A 36 6.28 3.30 13.75
C ALA A 36 6.44 4.67 14.42
N LYS A 37 5.72 4.94 15.52
CA LYS A 37 5.89 6.19 16.28
C LYS A 37 7.32 6.34 16.80
N ARG A 38 7.87 5.28 17.39
CA ARG A 38 9.25 5.28 17.89
C ARG A 38 10.26 5.35 16.74
N ARG A 39 9.97 4.68 15.62
CA ARG A 39 10.75 4.72 14.38
C ARG A 39 10.86 6.17 13.88
N LEU A 40 9.73 6.88 13.79
CA LEU A 40 9.69 8.28 13.41
C LEU A 40 10.51 9.16 14.35
N ASP A 41 10.30 9.05 15.67
CA ASP A 41 11.03 9.83 16.67
C ASP A 41 12.55 9.67 16.54
N LEU A 42 13.01 8.43 16.31
CA LEU A 42 14.43 8.12 16.14
C LEU A 42 14.97 8.66 14.81
N MET A 43 14.18 8.60 13.73
CA MET A 43 14.59 9.09 12.42
C MET A 43 14.69 10.62 12.38
N LEU A 44 13.67 11.33 12.90
CA LEU A 44 13.66 12.79 12.94
C LEU A 44 14.67 13.35 13.95
N GLY A 45 14.93 12.62 15.04
CA GLY A 45 15.96 12.97 16.02
C GLY A 45 17.40 12.72 15.56
N ASP A 46 17.61 12.08 14.41
CA ASP A 46 18.94 11.78 13.88
C ASP A 46 19.56 13.01 13.19
N PRO A 47 20.85 13.32 13.41
CA PRO A 47 21.52 14.41 12.70
C PRO A 47 21.47 14.29 11.17
N ASP A 48 21.41 13.07 10.64
CA ASP A 48 21.32 12.76 9.21
C ASP A 48 19.89 12.32 8.81
N ALA A 49 18.84 12.81 9.50
CA ALA A 49 17.44 12.45 9.30
C ALA A 49 17.04 12.36 7.81
N LYS A 50 17.37 13.39 7.01
CA LYS A 50 17.08 13.41 5.57
C LYS A 50 17.66 12.20 4.83
N ARG A 51 18.93 11.88 5.07
CA ARG A 51 19.59 10.74 4.41
C ARG A 51 18.99 9.42 4.86
N LEU A 52 18.66 9.30 6.15
CA LEU A 52 18.06 8.10 6.71
C LEU A 52 16.65 7.85 6.14
N ILE A 53 15.84 8.90 6.03
CA ILE A 53 14.50 8.85 5.44
C ILE A 53 14.57 8.49 3.95
N GLN A 54 15.47 9.14 3.20
CA GLN A 54 15.63 8.90 1.76
C GLN A 54 16.27 7.54 1.45
N ALA A 55 16.86 6.87 2.43
CA ALA A 55 17.37 5.49 2.30
C ALA A 55 16.27 4.44 2.49
N LEU A 56 15.05 4.82 2.90
CA LEU A 56 13.92 3.90 2.93
C LEU A 56 13.41 3.63 1.53
N ALA A 57 13.03 2.37 1.26
CA ALA A 57 12.29 2.05 0.05
C ALA A 57 10.96 2.85 0.01
N PRO A 58 10.49 3.26 -1.19
CA PRO A 58 9.26 4.06 -1.32
C PRO A 58 8.05 3.47 -0.60
N GLN A 59 7.88 2.15 -0.72
CA GLN A 59 6.81 1.43 -0.04
C GLN A 59 6.94 1.49 1.49
N GLU A 60 8.15 1.37 2.06
CA GLU A 60 8.34 1.48 3.51
C GLU A 60 7.93 2.86 4.05
N LEU A 61 8.29 3.93 3.33
CA LEU A 61 7.88 5.29 3.69
C LEU A 61 6.36 5.43 3.64
N PHE A 62 5.74 4.95 2.56
CA PHE A 62 4.30 5.01 2.36
C PHE A 62 3.53 4.36 3.52
N TRP A 63 3.92 3.13 3.89
CA TRP A 63 3.32 2.45 5.03
C TRP A 63 3.50 3.20 6.34
N MET A 64 4.66 3.80 6.57
CA MET A 64 4.93 4.58 7.78
C MET A 64 4.03 5.82 7.85
N VAL A 65 3.84 6.52 6.73
CA VAL A 65 2.92 7.66 6.65
C VAL A 65 1.50 7.22 6.97
N LYS A 66 1.06 6.08 6.43
CA LYS A 66 -0.27 5.53 6.72
C LYS A 66 -0.43 5.07 8.16
N GLU A 67 0.60 4.48 8.77
CA GLU A 67 0.55 4.03 10.17
C GLU A 67 0.50 5.19 11.18
N ILE A 68 1.22 6.26 10.89
CA ILE A 68 1.33 7.43 11.76
C ILE A 68 0.14 8.37 11.56
N GLY A 69 -0.39 8.43 10.33
CA GLY A 69 -1.35 9.42 9.89
C GLY A 69 -0.66 10.56 9.14
N GLU A 70 -1.30 11.01 8.07
CA GLU A 70 -0.72 11.97 7.11
C GLU A 70 -0.32 13.30 7.77
N THR A 71 -1.18 13.83 8.64
CA THR A 71 -0.93 15.08 9.39
C THR A 71 0.30 14.98 10.29
N ASP A 72 0.41 13.87 11.03
CA ASP A 72 1.50 13.65 11.99
C ASP A 72 2.81 13.26 11.28
N ALA A 73 2.75 12.86 10.00
CA ALA A 73 3.88 12.51 9.17
C ALA A 73 4.41 13.69 8.31
N LEU A 74 3.95 14.93 8.51
CA LEU A 74 4.34 16.07 7.67
C LEU A 74 5.87 16.27 7.56
N GLU A 75 6.60 16.21 8.68
CA GLU A 75 8.06 16.36 8.68
C GLU A 75 8.75 15.23 7.89
N LEU A 76 8.20 14.01 7.95
CA LEU A 76 8.67 12.87 7.17
C LEU A 76 8.47 13.12 5.67
N LEU A 77 7.29 13.62 5.27
CA LEU A 77 6.97 13.95 3.89
C LEU A 77 7.85 15.07 3.34
N GLN A 78 8.18 16.09 4.15
CA GLN A 78 9.06 17.18 3.75
C GLN A 78 10.49 16.70 3.44
N LEU A 79 10.98 15.69 4.15
CA LEU A 79 12.33 15.13 3.98
C LEU A 79 12.41 14.01 2.94
N SER A 80 11.27 13.48 2.49
CA SER A 80 11.19 12.41 1.48
C SER A 80 11.86 12.79 0.15
N SER A 81 12.37 11.78 -0.57
CA SER A 81 12.92 11.93 -1.92
C SER A 81 11.81 12.11 -2.96
N ALA A 82 12.15 12.59 -4.16
CA ALA A 82 11.18 12.72 -5.24
C ALA A 82 10.59 11.36 -5.65
N GLU A 83 11.40 10.30 -5.70
CA GLU A 83 10.96 8.93 -5.96
C GLU A 83 9.93 8.44 -4.95
N GLN A 84 10.18 8.67 -3.65
CA GLN A 84 9.23 8.32 -2.59
C GLN A 84 7.89 9.05 -2.73
N ARG A 85 7.91 10.30 -3.18
CA ARG A 85 6.69 11.10 -3.43
C ARG A 85 5.94 10.66 -4.69
N ILE A 86 6.66 10.30 -5.74
CA ILE A 86 6.08 9.73 -6.95
C ILE A 86 5.37 8.41 -6.61
N PHE A 87 5.96 7.59 -5.75
CA PHE A 87 5.29 6.38 -5.27
C PHE A 87 4.00 6.69 -4.51
N ILE A 88 3.99 7.71 -3.64
CA ILE A 88 2.74 8.16 -2.99
C ILE A 88 1.71 8.57 -4.03
N PHE A 89 2.10 9.32 -5.07
CA PHE A 89 1.20 9.66 -6.17
C PHE A 89 0.66 8.43 -6.90
N ASP A 90 1.50 7.43 -7.17
CA ASP A 90 1.08 6.19 -7.82
C ASP A 90 0.08 5.38 -6.98
N MET A 91 0.18 5.46 -5.66
CA MET A 91 -0.72 4.73 -4.75
C MET A 91 -2.04 5.46 -4.51
N GLU A 92 -2.03 6.80 -4.45
CA GLU A 92 -3.15 7.58 -3.88
C GLU A 92 -4.03 8.27 -4.91
N LEU A 93 -3.49 8.63 -6.08
CA LEU A 93 -4.20 9.52 -7.01
C LEU A 93 -5.17 8.76 -7.94
N TRP A 94 -5.30 7.45 -7.79
CA TRP A 94 -5.99 6.61 -8.76
C TRP A 94 -7.00 5.68 -8.09
N ASN A 95 -8.24 5.74 -8.56
CA ASN A 95 -9.31 4.82 -8.18
C ASN A 95 -9.50 3.80 -9.31
N GLY A 96 -8.68 2.75 -9.29
CA GLY A 96 -8.60 1.83 -10.43
C GLY A 96 -7.95 2.53 -11.62
N PHE A 97 -8.74 2.79 -12.67
CA PHE A 97 -8.27 3.45 -13.88
C PHE A 97 -8.49 4.97 -13.88
N ASP A 98 -9.34 5.48 -12.99
CA ASP A 98 -9.73 6.89 -12.98
C ASP A 98 -8.80 7.72 -12.08
N PHE A 99 -8.32 8.84 -12.63
CA PHE A 99 -7.55 9.84 -11.90
C PHE A 99 -8.43 10.61 -10.91
N SER A 100 -7.90 10.91 -9.73
CA SER A 100 -8.60 11.66 -8.68
C SER A 100 -7.95 13.02 -8.46
N GLU A 101 -8.63 14.07 -8.92
CA GLU A 101 -8.25 15.47 -8.73
C GLU A 101 -8.19 15.85 -7.24
N GLU A 102 -9.14 15.34 -6.45
CA GLU A 102 -9.21 15.58 -5.01
C GLU A 102 -7.97 15.03 -4.29
N GLN A 103 -7.57 13.79 -4.58
CA GLN A 103 -6.36 13.18 -3.99
C GLN A 103 -5.09 13.86 -4.49
N ALA A 104 -5.05 14.27 -5.76
CA ALA A 104 -3.91 14.98 -6.31
C ALA A 104 -3.67 16.31 -5.59
N CYS A 105 -4.74 17.12 -5.41
CA CYS A 105 -4.66 18.38 -4.65
C CYS A 105 -4.28 18.15 -3.19
N HIS A 106 -4.85 17.13 -2.54
CA HIS A 106 -4.55 16.77 -1.16
C HIS A 106 -3.06 16.49 -0.95
N TRP A 107 -2.49 15.57 -1.72
CA TRP A 107 -1.07 15.20 -1.60
C TRP A 107 -0.10 16.29 -2.07
N LEU A 108 -0.49 17.04 -3.10
CA LEU A 108 0.31 18.17 -3.57
C LEU A 108 0.47 19.24 -2.49
N ALA A 109 -0.57 19.51 -1.70
CA ALA A 109 -0.51 20.45 -0.59
C ALA A 109 0.58 20.06 0.42
N TYR A 110 0.64 18.79 0.84
CA TYR A 110 1.68 18.29 1.74
C TYR A 110 3.10 18.48 1.18
N PHE A 111 3.31 18.23 -0.12
CA PHE A 111 4.64 18.36 -0.73
C PHE A 111 5.09 19.82 -0.91
N MET A 112 4.13 20.73 -1.11
CA MET A 112 4.41 22.17 -1.19
C MET A 112 4.86 22.79 0.14
N GLU A 113 4.49 22.20 1.28
CA GLU A 113 4.98 22.64 2.60
C GLU A 113 6.51 22.53 2.72
N GLY A 114 7.16 21.68 1.92
CA GLY A 114 8.63 21.63 1.81
C GLY A 114 9.26 22.81 1.05
N GLY A 115 8.45 23.70 0.48
CA GLY A 115 8.87 24.88 -0.26
C GLY A 115 9.41 24.63 -1.66
N GLU A 116 9.84 25.70 -2.32
CA GLU A 116 10.27 25.68 -3.72
C GLU A 116 11.45 24.73 -4.04
N PRO A 117 12.51 24.60 -3.21
CA PRO A 117 13.59 23.65 -3.50
C PRO A 117 13.12 22.19 -3.54
N SER A 118 12.14 21.88 -2.67
CA SER A 118 11.51 20.56 -2.57
C SER A 118 10.68 20.25 -3.82
N ILE A 119 9.86 21.21 -4.26
CA ILE A 119 9.08 21.10 -5.50
C ILE A 119 9.98 21.05 -6.74
N HIS A 120 11.05 21.84 -6.80
CA HIS A 120 11.99 21.81 -7.91
C HIS A 120 12.68 20.45 -8.07
N ALA A 121 13.02 19.79 -6.96
CA ALA A 121 13.56 18.43 -7.00
C ALA A 121 12.54 17.40 -7.52
N LEU A 122 11.26 17.57 -7.15
CA LEU A 122 10.16 16.73 -7.62
C LEU A 122 9.87 16.93 -9.12
N LEU A 123 9.79 18.18 -9.59
CA LEU A 123 9.54 18.51 -10.99
C LEU A 123 10.57 17.91 -11.96
N LYS A 124 11.83 17.73 -11.50
CA LYS A 124 12.88 17.09 -12.31
C LYS A 124 12.67 15.59 -12.55
N GLN A 125 11.85 14.95 -11.73
CA GLN A 125 11.58 13.51 -11.84
C GLN A 125 10.16 13.22 -12.32
N LEU A 126 9.22 14.16 -12.17
CA LEU A 126 7.88 14.02 -12.72
C LEU A 126 7.90 14.04 -14.24
N ASP A 127 7.11 13.14 -14.83
CA ASP A 127 6.88 13.12 -16.26
C ASP A 127 6.01 14.31 -16.70
N PHE A 128 6.29 14.85 -17.88
CA PHE A 128 5.52 15.96 -18.44
C PHE A 128 4.05 15.59 -18.61
N GLY A 129 3.75 14.37 -19.07
CA GLY A 129 2.39 13.89 -19.27
C GLY A 129 1.59 13.85 -17.98
N PHE A 130 2.21 13.48 -16.86
CA PHE A 130 1.55 13.51 -15.55
C PHE A 130 1.23 14.94 -15.10
N LEU A 131 2.19 15.88 -15.22
CA LEU A 131 1.96 17.30 -14.91
C LEU A 131 0.87 17.90 -15.81
N HIS A 132 0.89 17.51 -17.09
CA HIS A 132 -0.11 17.93 -18.05
C HIS A 132 -1.50 17.41 -17.65
N LEU A 133 -1.65 16.11 -17.34
CA LEU A 133 -2.91 15.54 -16.90
C LEU A 133 -3.44 16.23 -15.63
N LEU A 134 -2.58 16.39 -14.63
CA LEU A 134 -2.93 17.04 -13.36
C LEU A 134 -3.50 18.44 -13.60
N LEU A 135 -2.78 19.25 -14.39
CA LEU A 135 -3.17 20.64 -14.62
C LEU A 135 -4.33 20.76 -15.60
N SER A 136 -4.45 19.88 -16.61
CA SER A 136 -5.57 19.89 -17.54
C SER A 136 -6.88 19.56 -16.82
N ARG A 137 -6.86 18.70 -15.80
CA ARG A 137 -8.04 18.40 -14.97
C ARG A 137 -8.47 19.55 -14.07
N GLU A 138 -7.56 20.44 -13.71
CA GLU A 138 -7.80 21.53 -12.76
C GLU A 138 -8.00 22.90 -13.42
N LEU A 139 -7.47 23.09 -14.63
CA LEU A 139 -7.40 24.39 -15.29
C LEU A 139 -8.07 24.40 -16.65
N THR A 140 -8.65 25.54 -16.97
CA THR A 140 -8.94 25.97 -18.33
C THR A 140 -7.98 27.11 -18.66
N VAL A 141 -7.28 27.00 -19.80
CA VAL A 141 -6.27 27.96 -20.24
C VAL A 141 -6.77 28.68 -21.50
N GLY A 142 -6.80 30.01 -21.43
CA GLY A 142 -7.05 30.91 -22.56
C GLY A 142 -5.85 31.83 -22.85
N GLY A 143 -5.92 32.60 -23.93
CA GLY A 143 -4.77 33.39 -24.41
C GLY A 143 -3.64 32.51 -24.93
N GLY A 144 -2.42 33.05 -25.07
CA GLY A 144 -1.28 32.30 -25.62
C GLY A 144 -0.29 33.15 -26.40
N ILE A 145 0.88 32.60 -26.69
CA ILE A 145 1.94 33.34 -27.39
C ILE A 145 1.55 33.51 -28.87
N GLY A 146 1.18 34.74 -29.24
CA GLY A 146 0.84 35.07 -30.63
C GLY A 146 -0.64 34.92 -30.97
N ASP A 147 -1.49 34.60 -29.99
CA ASP A 147 -2.93 34.59 -30.17
C ASP A 147 -3.48 36.02 -30.22
N LEU A 148 -4.31 36.27 -31.23
CA LEU A 148 -5.22 37.41 -31.24
C LEU A 148 -6.42 36.99 -30.40
N ALA A 149 -6.38 37.28 -29.09
CA ALA A 149 -7.52 37.04 -28.20
C ALA A 149 -8.78 37.61 -28.84
N ASP A 150 -9.77 36.78 -29.09
CA ASP A 150 -11.06 37.25 -29.59
C ASP A 150 -11.78 38.04 -28.49
N ASP A 151 -12.89 38.70 -28.83
CA ASP A 151 -13.61 39.52 -27.86
C ASP A 151 -14.15 38.71 -26.67
N GLU A 152 -14.43 37.40 -26.83
CA GLU A 152 -14.86 36.52 -25.73
C GLU A 152 -13.70 36.18 -24.79
N GLU A 153 -12.51 35.84 -25.32
CA GLU A 153 -11.31 35.62 -24.52
C GLU A 153 -10.80 36.90 -23.86
N ARG A 154 -11.01 38.07 -24.48
CA ARG A 154 -10.54 39.34 -23.91
C ARG A 154 -11.47 39.90 -22.83
N LEU A 155 -12.74 39.51 -22.85
CA LEU A 155 -13.79 39.93 -21.91
C LEU A 155 -14.15 38.84 -20.89
N GLY A 156 -13.51 37.67 -20.95
CA GLY A 156 -13.73 36.57 -20.01
C GLY A 156 -13.34 36.92 -18.57
N ASP A 157 -14.11 36.38 -17.61
CA ASP A 157 -13.79 36.44 -16.19
C ASP A 157 -12.77 35.33 -15.86
N TYR A 158 -11.49 35.66 -15.92
CA TYR A 158 -10.40 34.75 -15.54
C TYR A 158 -10.01 34.95 -14.07
N ASP A 159 -9.64 33.85 -13.42
CA ASP A 159 -9.27 33.87 -12.01
C ASP A 159 -7.85 34.43 -11.83
N HIS A 160 -6.93 34.11 -12.74
CA HIS A 160 -5.53 34.48 -12.56
C HIS A 160 -4.72 34.61 -13.86
N THR A 161 -3.64 35.38 -13.78
CA THR A 161 -2.56 35.39 -14.78
C THR A 161 -1.22 35.57 -14.07
N PHE A 162 -0.23 34.75 -14.42
CA PHE A 162 1.11 34.77 -13.82
C PHE A 162 2.12 35.56 -14.67
N ASP A 163 1.91 35.60 -15.98
CA ASP A 163 2.85 36.11 -16.97
C ASP A 163 2.22 37.13 -17.94
N ASN A 164 0.96 37.51 -17.70
CA ASN A 164 0.12 38.36 -18.57
C ASN A 164 -0.07 37.82 -20.00
N THR A 165 0.28 36.56 -20.27
CA THR A 165 0.17 35.92 -21.59
C THR A 165 -0.90 34.84 -21.56
N PHE A 166 -0.84 33.96 -20.56
CA PHE A 166 -1.87 32.95 -20.33
C PHE A 166 -2.89 33.45 -19.30
N MET A 167 -4.15 33.17 -19.59
CA MET A 167 -5.28 33.48 -18.72
C MET A 167 -5.86 32.18 -18.18
N LEU A 168 -5.92 32.06 -16.85
CA LEU A 168 -6.24 30.80 -16.18
C LEU A 168 -7.56 30.91 -15.42
N SER A 169 -8.40 29.89 -15.58
CA SER A 169 -9.61 29.68 -14.77
C SER A 169 -9.55 28.31 -14.11
N PHE A 170 -9.90 28.24 -12.83
CA PHE A 170 -9.90 26.98 -12.09
C PHE A 170 -11.23 26.26 -12.29
N LYS A 171 -11.17 25.01 -12.75
CA LYS A 171 -12.37 24.16 -12.92
C LYS A 171 -13.04 23.88 -11.58
N ASN A 172 -12.25 23.74 -10.50
CA ASN A 172 -12.73 23.54 -9.14
C ASN A 172 -12.28 24.68 -8.21
N PRO A 173 -13.21 25.54 -7.73
CA PRO A 173 -12.89 26.64 -6.83
C PRO A 173 -12.21 26.20 -5.52
N LYS A 174 -12.45 24.99 -5.03
CA LYS A 174 -11.82 24.47 -3.80
C LYS A 174 -10.32 24.23 -3.98
N HIS A 175 -9.89 23.91 -5.19
CA HIS A 175 -8.51 23.57 -5.53
C HIS A 175 -7.69 24.80 -5.95
N SER A 176 -8.36 25.92 -6.25
CA SER A 176 -7.77 27.15 -6.77
C SER A 176 -6.52 27.62 -6.05
N GLN A 177 -6.52 27.61 -4.71
CA GLN A 177 -5.36 28.04 -3.92
C GLN A 177 -4.16 27.10 -4.08
N VAL A 178 -4.39 25.78 -3.99
CA VAL A 178 -3.33 24.75 -4.07
C VAL A 178 -2.74 24.74 -5.48
N ILE A 179 -3.59 24.66 -6.49
CA ILE A 179 -3.16 24.63 -7.89
C ILE A 179 -2.53 25.97 -8.30
N GLY A 180 -3.11 27.10 -7.90
CA GLY A 180 -2.54 28.42 -8.16
C GLY A 180 -1.15 28.58 -7.55
N ASN A 181 -0.95 28.16 -6.29
CA ASN A 181 0.36 28.17 -5.66
C ASN A 181 1.36 27.29 -6.43
N PHE A 182 0.94 26.08 -6.81
CA PHE A 182 1.79 25.14 -7.53
C PHE A 182 2.20 25.67 -8.91
N VAL A 183 1.26 26.16 -9.71
CA VAL A 183 1.55 26.78 -11.02
C VAL A 183 2.48 27.99 -10.86
N GLY A 184 2.24 28.82 -9.84
CA GLY A 184 3.12 29.92 -9.50
C GLY A 184 4.55 29.47 -9.17
N MET A 185 4.72 28.33 -8.47
CA MET A 185 6.03 27.73 -8.21
C MET A 185 6.67 27.23 -9.52
N ILE A 186 5.93 26.52 -10.39
CA ILE A 186 6.44 26.05 -11.69
C ILE A 186 6.95 27.25 -12.50
N TYR A 187 6.15 28.32 -12.61
CA TYR A 187 6.55 29.53 -13.35
C TYR A 187 7.88 30.13 -12.87
N ARG A 188 8.09 30.20 -11.54
CA ARG A 188 9.32 30.73 -10.95
C ARG A 188 10.52 29.78 -11.06
N LEU A 189 10.28 28.48 -11.02
CA LEU A 189 11.33 27.46 -10.97
C LEU A 189 11.77 26.98 -12.35
N ASP A 190 10.84 26.90 -13.30
CA ASP A 190 11.06 26.41 -14.67
C ASP A 190 10.05 27.05 -15.63
N THR A 191 10.36 28.26 -16.10
CA THR A 191 9.52 29.00 -17.05
C THR A 191 9.30 28.25 -18.38
N PRO A 192 10.32 27.60 -18.99
CA PRO A 192 10.09 26.76 -20.17
C PRO A 192 9.06 25.63 -19.95
N LEU A 193 9.14 24.93 -18.81
CA LEU A 193 8.16 23.91 -18.45
C LEU A 193 6.75 24.51 -18.29
N TYR A 194 6.64 25.66 -17.60
CA TYR A 194 5.37 26.37 -17.44
C TYR A 194 4.72 26.68 -18.79
N VAL A 195 5.46 27.32 -19.71
CA VAL A 195 4.94 27.68 -21.04
C VAL A 195 4.49 26.43 -21.81
N ALA A 196 5.31 25.37 -21.81
CA ALA A 196 4.96 24.11 -22.48
C ALA A 196 3.69 23.48 -21.91
N LEU A 197 3.48 23.53 -20.59
CA LEU A 197 2.27 23.02 -19.94
C LEU A 197 1.04 23.86 -20.31
N MET A 198 1.14 25.20 -20.28
CA MET A 198 -0.01 26.06 -20.61
C MET A 198 -0.46 25.87 -22.07
N GLU A 199 0.50 25.81 -23.01
CA GLU A 199 0.21 25.52 -24.43
C GLU A 199 -0.39 24.11 -24.61
N GLY A 200 0.12 23.12 -23.88
CA GLY A 200 -0.40 21.74 -23.90
C GLY A 200 -1.87 21.68 -23.47
N ILE A 201 -2.19 22.26 -22.31
CA ILE A 201 -3.55 22.20 -21.71
C ILE A 201 -4.57 22.86 -22.64
N LYS A 202 -4.18 23.92 -23.35
CA LYS A 202 -5.07 24.61 -24.30
C LYS A 202 -5.47 23.71 -25.48
N GLY A 203 -4.62 22.79 -25.90
CA GLY A 203 -4.76 22.04 -27.15
C GLY A 203 -5.34 20.62 -27.05
N ASP A 204 -5.38 20.01 -25.86
CA ASP A 204 -5.49 18.55 -25.74
C ASP A 204 -6.87 17.99 -25.33
N VAL A 205 -7.06 16.70 -25.66
CA VAL A 205 -8.22 15.88 -25.27
C VAL A 205 -7.80 14.87 -24.20
N ASP A 206 -8.37 15.00 -22.99
CA ASP A 206 -7.88 14.40 -21.74
C ASP A 206 -7.75 12.85 -21.70
N LEU A 207 -8.42 12.10 -22.58
CA LEU A 207 -8.54 10.63 -22.46
C LEU A 207 -7.28 9.86 -22.86
N GLU A 208 -6.58 10.25 -23.92
CA GLU A 208 -5.35 9.56 -24.35
C GLU A 208 -4.21 9.76 -23.34
N LEU A 209 -4.19 10.92 -22.69
CA LEU A 209 -3.18 11.28 -21.71
C LEU A 209 -3.33 10.51 -20.40
N GLU A 210 -4.57 10.30 -19.94
CA GLU A 210 -4.86 9.51 -18.74
C GLU A 210 -4.41 8.06 -18.91
N GLU A 211 -4.70 7.44 -20.06
CA GLU A 211 -4.25 6.08 -20.36
C GLU A 211 -2.72 5.97 -20.38
N GLN A 212 -2.02 6.94 -20.97
CA GLN A 212 -0.56 6.98 -20.96
C GLN A 212 0.00 7.09 -19.53
N CYS A 213 -0.56 7.97 -18.72
CA CYS A 213 -0.18 8.11 -17.31
C CYS A 213 -0.39 6.80 -16.53
N GLN A 214 -1.50 6.10 -16.77
CA GLN A 214 -1.77 4.79 -16.18
C GLN A 214 -0.74 3.73 -16.59
N ARG A 215 -0.32 3.70 -17.85
CA ARG A 215 0.73 2.78 -18.31
C ARG A 215 2.07 3.05 -17.63
N PHE A 216 2.48 4.32 -17.54
CA PHE A 216 3.72 4.68 -16.84
C PHE A 216 3.68 4.37 -15.35
N ARG A 217 2.55 4.66 -14.69
CA ARG A 217 2.29 4.28 -13.30
C ARG A 217 2.42 2.77 -13.11
N THR A 218 1.77 1.98 -13.98
CA THR A 218 1.81 0.52 -13.90
C THR A 218 3.24 0.01 -14.03
N GLY A 219 4.03 0.53 -14.97
CA GLY A 219 5.44 0.18 -15.12
C GLY A 219 6.29 0.48 -13.87
N ARG A 220 6.12 1.68 -13.26
CA ARG A 220 6.83 2.02 -12.01
C ARG A 220 6.42 1.11 -10.85
N LEU A 221 5.15 0.76 -10.76
CA LEU A 221 4.63 -0.14 -9.73
C LEU A 221 5.18 -1.57 -9.94
N GLU A 222 5.25 -2.05 -11.18
CA GLU A 222 5.87 -3.34 -11.53
C GLU A 222 7.35 -3.41 -11.12
N ASP A 223 8.12 -2.34 -11.37
CA ASP A 223 9.51 -2.23 -10.94
C ASP A 223 9.68 -2.28 -9.40
N LEU A 224 8.62 -1.96 -8.66
CA LEU A 224 8.56 -2.03 -7.19
C LEU A 224 7.90 -3.33 -6.68
N GLY A 225 7.63 -4.29 -7.56
CA GLY A 225 7.06 -5.59 -7.22
C GLY A 225 5.55 -5.59 -7.04
N PHE A 226 4.82 -4.67 -7.68
CA PHE A 226 3.37 -4.70 -7.82
C PHE A 226 2.99 -5.24 -9.21
N PRO A 227 2.54 -6.50 -9.31
CA PRO A 227 2.25 -7.08 -10.62
C PRO A 227 1.02 -6.48 -11.30
N PRO A 228 0.87 -6.69 -12.62
CA PRO A 228 -0.35 -6.37 -13.33
C PRO A 228 -1.55 -7.16 -12.77
N LEU A 229 -2.76 -6.61 -12.98
CA LEU A 229 -3.98 -7.09 -12.32
C LEU A 229 -4.30 -8.58 -12.61
N ASP A 230 -4.05 -9.05 -13.83
CA ASP A 230 -4.29 -10.44 -14.22
C ASP A 230 -3.37 -11.42 -13.48
N GLU A 231 -2.09 -11.08 -13.35
CA GLU A 231 -1.15 -11.84 -12.55
C GLU A 231 -1.52 -11.78 -11.06
N ALA A 232 -1.85 -10.59 -10.54
CA ALA A 232 -2.27 -10.39 -9.18
C ALA A 232 -3.50 -11.26 -8.83
N LEU A 233 -4.51 -11.32 -9.71
CA LEU A 233 -5.70 -12.16 -9.53
C LEU A 233 -5.38 -13.66 -9.50
N SER A 234 -4.28 -14.10 -10.12
CA SER A 234 -3.90 -15.51 -10.18
C SER A 234 -3.55 -16.11 -8.80
N ILE A 235 -3.18 -15.29 -7.80
CA ILE A 235 -2.95 -15.77 -6.43
C ILE A 235 -4.22 -16.32 -5.79
N TYR A 236 -5.39 -15.92 -6.29
CA TYR A 236 -6.70 -16.37 -5.83
C TYR A 236 -7.27 -17.53 -6.67
N ALA A 237 -6.45 -18.18 -7.49
CA ALA A 237 -6.85 -19.41 -8.16
C ALA A 237 -7.11 -20.52 -7.12
N ARG A 238 -8.25 -21.20 -7.26
CA ARG A 238 -8.61 -22.33 -6.37
C ARG A 238 -7.83 -23.58 -6.78
N ILE A 239 -7.30 -24.27 -5.79
CA ILE A 239 -6.70 -25.59 -5.92
C ILE A 239 -7.46 -26.59 -5.04
N ASN A 240 -7.29 -27.89 -5.27
CA ASN A 240 -7.93 -28.92 -4.45
C ASN A 240 -7.05 -29.27 -3.24
N PRO A 241 -7.46 -28.96 -1.99
CA PRO A 241 -6.64 -29.23 -0.81
C PRO A 241 -6.38 -30.73 -0.59
N GLY A 242 -7.29 -31.61 -1.01
CA GLY A 242 -7.18 -33.06 -0.80
C GLY A 242 -6.19 -33.76 -1.75
N SER A 243 -5.83 -33.12 -2.86
CA SER A 243 -4.83 -33.63 -3.82
C SER A 243 -3.57 -32.77 -3.87
N PHE A 244 -3.42 -31.83 -2.94
CA PHE A 244 -2.27 -30.94 -2.88
C PHE A 244 -0.98 -31.73 -2.65
N GLN A 245 0.02 -31.47 -3.48
CA GLN A 245 1.37 -31.99 -3.32
C GLN A 245 2.35 -30.84 -3.41
N LEU A 246 3.42 -30.92 -2.63
CA LEU A 246 4.55 -30.01 -2.78
C LEU A 246 5.18 -30.30 -4.13
N GLU A 247 5.20 -29.30 -5.00
CA GLU A 247 5.82 -29.43 -6.33
C GLU A 247 7.34 -29.39 -6.18
N GLY A 248 7.83 -28.62 -5.19
CA GLY A 248 9.25 -28.42 -4.97
C GLY A 248 9.91 -27.68 -6.15
N GLY A 249 11.22 -27.46 -6.06
CA GLY A 249 11.96 -26.84 -7.15
C GLY A 249 11.72 -25.34 -7.30
N LYS A 250 11.44 -24.63 -6.19
CA LYS A 250 11.48 -23.17 -6.10
C LYS A 250 12.75 -22.64 -6.76
N GLU A 251 12.64 -22.21 -8.01
CA GLU A 251 13.68 -21.42 -8.64
C GLU A 251 13.73 -20.08 -7.90
N ALA A 252 14.93 -19.57 -7.65
CA ALA A 252 15.08 -18.23 -7.11
C ALA A 252 14.58 -17.25 -8.18
N GLN A 253 13.28 -16.97 -8.18
CA GLN A 253 12.73 -15.89 -8.97
C GLN A 253 13.35 -14.60 -8.44
N VAL A 254 14.27 -14.05 -9.22
CA VAL A 254 14.87 -12.74 -8.99
C VAL A 254 13.81 -11.73 -9.35
N SER A 255 12.91 -11.42 -8.41
CA SER A 255 12.09 -10.21 -8.54
C SER A 255 13.03 -9.04 -8.30
N ALA A 256 13.27 -8.26 -9.36
CA ALA A 256 14.01 -7.01 -9.28
C ALA A 256 13.18 -6.03 -8.44
N GLY A 257 13.64 -5.79 -7.22
CA GLY A 257 13.04 -4.84 -6.30
C GLY A 257 13.81 -4.88 -4.99
N GLU A 258 14.27 -3.73 -4.52
CA GLU A 258 14.84 -3.61 -3.18
C GLU A 258 13.82 -4.15 -2.18
N CYS A 259 14.21 -5.08 -1.31
CA CYS A 259 13.29 -5.68 -0.35
C CYS A 259 12.84 -4.60 0.64
N PRO A 260 11.60 -4.08 0.55
CA PRO A 260 11.07 -3.28 1.64
C PRO A 260 11.01 -4.25 2.82
N GLY A 261 11.66 -3.92 3.94
CA GLY A 261 11.37 -4.62 5.17
C GLY A 261 9.86 -4.55 5.36
N LEU A 262 9.20 -5.70 5.42
CA LEU A 262 7.81 -5.74 5.84
C LEU A 262 7.71 -4.91 7.11
N VAL A 263 6.74 -3.99 7.12
CA VAL A 263 6.31 -3.33 8.35
C VAL A 263 6.17 -4.45 9.38
N PRO A 264 6.75 -4.32 10.57
CA PRO A 264 6.57 -5.32 11.60
C PRO A 264 5.08 -5.34 11.95
N ILE A 265 4.32 -6.20 11.26
CA ILE A 265 3.11 -6.80 11.80
C ILE A 265 3.56 -7.26 13.17
N ALA A 266 2.92 -6.75 14.22
CA ALA A 266 3.15 -7.24 15.56
C ALA A 266 3.08 -8.77 15.46
N ALA A 267 4.24 -9.41 15.50
CA ALA A 267 4.36 -10.81 15.14
C ALA A 267 3.62 -11.58 16.23
N GLU A 268 2.36 -11.88 15.98
CA GLU A 268 1.70 -12.94 16.70
C GLU A 268 2.60 -14.16 16.55
N ASP A 269 2.81 -14.91 17.63
CA ASP A 269 3.69 -16.09 17.66
C ASP A 269 3.07 -17.25 16.88
N THR A 270 2.91 -17.05 15.57
CA THR A 270 2.31 -17.99 14.62
C THR A 270 3.38 -18.95 14.11
N LEU A 271 2.93 -20.06 13.52
CA LEU A 271 3.84 -20.98 12.86
C LEU A 271 4.57 -20.30 11.70
N LEU A 272 3.87 -19.44 10.94
CA LEU A 272 4.44 -18.68 9.84
C LEU A 272 5.63 -17.82 10.28
N PHE A 273 5.50 -16.97 11.29
CA PHE A 273 6.59 -16.08 11.70
C PHE A 273 7.78 -16.85 12.29
N ARG A 274 7.53 -17.92 13.06
CA ARG A 274 8.59 -18.81 13.54
C ARG A 274 9.32 -19.51 12.40
N ALA A 275 8.59 -19.94 11.37
CA ALA A 275 9.15 -20.56 10.19
C ALA A 275 9.94 -19.56 9.33
N LEU A 276 9.43 -18.34 9.12
CA LEU A 276 10.11 -17.24 8.43
C LEU A 276 11.42 -16.86 9.13
N ALA A 277 11.39 -16.68 10.46
CA ALA A 277 12.58 -16.36 11.25
C ALA A 277 13.66 -17.46 11.16
N ARG A 278 13.24 -18.73 11.00
CA ARG A 278 14.15 -19.88 10.87
C ARG A 278 14.63 -20.12 9.42
N ALA A 279 13.78 -19.84 8.45
CA ALA A 279 14.12 -19.95 7.03
C ALA A 279 15.06 -18.83 6.60
N GLY A 280 14.75 -17.59 7.02
CA GLY A 280 15.67 -16.46 7.11
C GLY A 280 16.35 -16.02 5.83
N SER A 281 15.76 -16.24 4.65
CA SER A 281 16.34 -15.81 3.37
C SER A 281 15.71 -14.51 2.87
N GLU A 282 16.54 -13.63 2.29
CA GLU A 282 16.09 -12.39 1.65
C GLU A 282 15.07 -12.65 0.54
N THR A 283 15.28 -13.71 -0.24
CA THR A 283 14.36 -14.16 -1.30
C THR A 283 12.96 -14.49 -0.79
N LEU A 284 12.84 -15.03 0.43
CA LEU A 284 11.55 -15.38 1.01
C LEU A 284 10.78 -14.13 1.47
N TRP A 285 11.50 -13.11 1.94
CA TRP A 285 10.91 -11.81 2.26
C TRP A 285 10.46 -11.07 0.99
N GLN A 286 11.26 -11.11 -0.07
CA GLN A 286 10.88 -10.56 -1.38
C GLN A 286 9.61 -11.24 -1.92
N GLU A 287 9.54 -12.57 -1.86
CA GLU A 287 8.37 -13.31 -2.29
C GLU A 287 7.13 -12.99 -1.45
N LEU A 288 7.29 -12.80 -0.13
CA LEU A 288 6.19 -12.42 0.75
C LEU A 288 5.70 -11.00 0.41
N ASN A 289 6.62 -10.06 0.20
CA ASN A 289 6.29 -8.71 -0.26
C ASN A 289 5.54 -8.74 -1.59
N TYR A 290 6.03 -9.51 -2.56
CA TYR A 290 5.37 -9.66 -3.86
C TYR A 290 3.97 -10.23 -3.72
N LEU A 291 3.77 -11.22 -2.84
CA LEU A 291 2.45 -11.80 -2.58
C LEU A 291 1.51 -10.79 -1.91
N VAL A 292 2.00 -9.98 -0.97
CA VAL A 292 1.22 -8.89 -0.35
C VAL A 292 0.84 -7.85 -1.40
N ASN A 293 1.78 -7.41 -2.22
CA ASN A 293 1.55 -6.45 -3.30
C ASN A 293 0.55 -7.00 -4.34
N SER A 294 0.67 -8.29 -4.68
CA SER A 294 -0.31 -8.99 -5.53
C SER A 294 -1.71 -8.95 -4.90
N ALA A 295 -1.82 -9.16 -3.59
CA ALA A 295 -3.11 -9.09 -2.91
C ALA A 295 -3.68 -7.65 -2.87
N LEU A 296 -2.83 -6.64 -2.65
CA LEU A 296 -3.19 -5.23 -2.71
C LEU A 296 -3.77 -4.85 -4.08
N VAL A 297 -3.07 -5.23 -5.17
CA VAL A 297 -3.54 -4.98 -6.55
C VAL A 297 -4.83 -5.74 -6.85
N ALA A 298 -4.89 -7.03 -6.54
CA ALA A 298 -6.05 -7.89 -6.85
C ALA A 298 -7.33 -7.48 -6.13
N GLU A 299 -7.21 -6.84 -4.97
CA GLU A 299 -8.37 -6.40 -4.21
C GLU A 299 -8.87 -5.02 -4.60
N GLY A 300 -8.03 -4.20 -5.25
CA GLY A 300 -8.39 -2.87 -5.76
C GLY A 300 -8.98 -1.97 -4.68
N SER A 301 -8.69 -2.25 -3.41
CA SER A 301 -9.08 -1.38 -2.30
C SER A 301 -8.25 -0.11 -2.40
N SER A 302 -8.81 1.03 -1.97
CA SER A 302 -8.04 2.27 -1.89
C SER A 302 -6.77 1.98 -1.12
N LEU A 303 -5.63 2.06 -1.81
CA LEU A 303 -4.32 1.84 -1.20
C LEU A 303 -4.03 2.92 -0.15
N GLY A 304 -4.88 3.95 -0.07
CA GLY A 304 -4.84 4.96 0.97
C GLY A 304 -5.55 4.63 2.27
N ASP A 305 -6.27 3.50 2.38
CA ASP A 305 -6.91 3.06 3.63
C ASP A 305 -6.00 2.08 4.41
N GLN A 306 -5.41 2.58 5.49
CA GLN A 306 -4.54 1.81 6.38
C GLN A 306 -5.22 0.54 6.93
N GLU A 307 -6.50 0.61 7.33
CA GLU A 307 -7.20 -0.52 7.92
C GLU A 307 -7.44 -1.62 6.87
N ALA A 308 -7.81 -1.22 5.65
CA ALA A 308 -7.95 -2.13 4.53
C ALA A 308 -6.63 -2.82 4.18
N MET A 309 -5.54 -2.04 4.09
CA MET A 309 -4.21 -2.58 3.80
C MET A 309 -3.71 -3.56 4.87
N LEU A 310 -3.88 -3.23 6.16
CA LEU A 310 -3.56 -4.13 7.27
C LEU A 310 -4.42 -5.40 7.24
N GLY A 311 -5.71 -5.26 6.88
CA GLY A 311 -6.59 -6.41 6.68
C GLY A 311 -6.09 -7.34 5.57
N ILE A 312 -5.62 -6.81 4.44
CA ILE A 312 -5.04 -7.60 3.35
C ILE A 312 -3.79 -8.34 3.82
N LEU A 313 -2.91 -7.64 4.54
CA LEU A 313 -1.70 -8.22 5.08
C LEU A 313 -1.98 -9.37 6.07
N HIS A 314 -2.88 -9.15 7.01
CA HIS A 314 -3.32 -10.18 7.96
C HIS A 314 -3.95 -11.38 7.26
N ARG A 315 -4.70 -11.16 6.17
CA ARG A 315 -5.27 -12.25 5.37
C ARG A 315 -4.21 -13.07 4.66
N VAL A 316 -3.22 -12.41 4.05
CA VAL A 316 -2.08 -13.09 3.38
C VAL A 316 -1.33 -13.95 4.39
N CYS A 317 -0.92 -13.37 5.52
CA CYS A 317 -0.24 -14.11 6.58
C CYS A 317 -1.12 -15.22 7.15
N GLY A 318 -2.42 -14.97 7.34
CA GLY A 318 -3.37 -15.94 7.86
C GLY A 318 -3.56 -17.16 6.95
N TYR A 319 -3.72 -16.96 5.64
CA TYR A 319 -3.84 -18.06 4.68
C TYR A 319 -2.55 -18.86 4.57
N LEU A 320 -1.38 -18.20 4.56
CA LEU A 320 -0.10 -18.88 4.63
C LEU A 320 0.04 -19.71 5.91
N ASN A 321 -0.34 -19.16 7.06
CA ASN A 321 -0.28 -19.87 8.33
C ASN A 321 -1.22 -21.09 8.35
N ILE A 322 -2.45 -20.96 7.84
CA ILE A 322 -3.41 -22.08 7.70
C ILE A 322 -2.84 -23.20 6.82
N ALA A 323 -2.23 -22.84 5.69
CA ALA A 323 -1.60 -23.81 4.79
C ALA A 323 -0.44 -24.55 5.48
N LEU A 324 0.43 -23.83 6.18
CA LEU A 324 1.53 -24.43 6.93
C LEU A 324 1.05 -25.34 8.06
N GLU A 325 0.04 -24.92 8.82
CA GLU A 325 -0.55 -25.73 9.89
C GLU A 325 -1.21 -27.02 9.35
N GLN A 326 -1.83 -26.94 8.17
CA GLN A 326 -2.41 -28.10 7.50
C GLN A 326 -1.33 -29.11 7.05
N LEU A 327 -0.19 -28.63 6.55
CA LEU A 327 0.89 -29.47 6.03
C LEU A 327 1.82 -30.01 7.13
N CYS A 328 2.12 -29.19 8.14
CA CYS A 328 3.18 -29.43 9.12
C CYS A 328 2.67 -29.64 10.55
N GLY A 329 1.39 -29.35 10.83
CA GLY A 329 0.90 -29.26 12.20
C GLY A 329 1.57 -28.11 12.95
N ALA A 330 2.12 -28.37 14.13
CA ALA A 330 2.82 -27.36 14.94
C ALA A 330 4.36 -27.40 14.80
N ASP A 331 4.90 -28.15 13.83
CA ASP A 331 6.34 -28.35 13.66
C ASP A 331 7.00 -27.21 12.86
N GLY A 332 7.70 -26.32 13.58
CA GLY A 332 8.38 -25.16 12.99
C GLY A 332 9.59 -25.50 12.12
N VAL A 333 10.20 -26.70 12.27
CA VAL A 333 11.34 -27.10 11.43
C VAL A 333 10.83 -27.51 10.05
N LYS A 334 9.80 -28.37 10.03
CA LYS A 334 9.15 -28.77 8.77
C LYS A 334 8.54 -27.59 8.04
N ALA A 335 7.89 -26.67 8.75
CA ALA A 335 7.35 -25.46 8.15
C ALA A 335 8.44 -24.61 7.47
N ALA A 336 9.63 -24.46 8.10
CA ALA A 336 10.74 -23.75 7.49
C ALA A 336 11.28 -24.48 6.23
N ASP A 337 11.31 -25.82 6.23
CA ASP A 337 11.74 -26.60 5.05
C ASP A 337 10.73 -26.48 3.89
N VAL A 338 9.43 -26.43 4.18
CA VAL A 338 8.38 -26.17 3.18
C VAL A 338 8.55 -24.77 2.59
N LEU A 339 8.77 -23.74 3.41
CA LEU A 339 8.99 -22.37 2.91
C LEU A 339 10.23 -22.22 2.00
N ARG A 340 11.26 -23.07 2.21
CA ARG A 340 12.45 -23.09 1.35
C ARG A 340 12.23 -23.82 0.02
N SER A 341 11.32 -24.79 -0.02
CA SER A 341 11.13 -25.67 -1.17
C SER A 341 9.97 -25.26 -2.09
N GLU A 342 8.95 -24.61 -1.53
CA GLU A 342 7.69 -24.28 -2.21
C GLU A 342 7.50 -22.76 -2.36
N THR A 343 6.72 -22.35 -3.36
CA THR A 343 6.37 -20.94 -3.55
C THR A 343 5.28 -20.50 -2.55
N LEU A 344 5.40 -19.29 -2.01
CA LEU A 344 4.40 -18.68 -1.14
C LEU A 344 3.08 -18.48 -1.87
N LYS A 345 3.11 -18.24 -3.19
CA LYS A 345 1.91 -18.19 -4.02
C LYS A 345 1.10 -19.49 -3.94
N HIS A 346 1.76 -20.64 -4.10
CA HIS A 346 1.09 -21.93 -4.08
C HIS A 346 0.58 -22.29 -2.67
N LEU A 347 1.36 -21.98 -1.63
CA LEU A 347 0.91 -22.12 -0.23
C LEU A 347 -0.29 -21.22 0.08
N PHE A 348 -0.29 -19.98 -0.41
CA PHE A 348 -1.40 -19.06 -0.25
C PHE A 348 -2.66 -19.59 -0.94
N GLN A 349 -2.55 -20.10 -2.17
CA GLN A 349 -3.67 -20.73 -2.90
C GLN A 349 -4.26 -21.91 -2.12
N LEU A 350 -3.44 -22.71 -1.44
CA LEU A 350 -3.90 -23.79 -0.56
C LEU A 350 -4.73 -23.24 0.61
N GLY A 351 -4.16 -22.30 1.36
CA GLY A 351 -4.84 -21.68 2.51
C GLY A 351 -6.14 -20.99 2.12
N PHE A 352 -6.13 -20.24 1.01
CA PHE A 352 -7.31 -19.63 0.41
C PHE A 352 -8.36 -20.68 0.04
N SER A 353 -7.96 -21.79 -0.59
CA SER A 353 -8.89 -22.84 -1.01
C SER A 353 -9.58 -23.53 0.17
N ILE A 354 -8.84 -23.77 1.27
CA ILE A 354 -9.40 -24.31 2.52
C ILE A 354 -10.49 -23.39 3.08
N VAL A 355 -10.23 -22.07 3.14
CA VAL A 355 -11.22 -21.11 3.64
C VAL A 355 -12.42 -20.99 2.68
N MET A 356 -12.20 -21.13 1.37
CA MET A 356 -13.26 -21.10 0.37
C MET A 356 -14.24 -22.27 0.49
N GLU A 357 -13.80 -23.45 0.95
CA GLU A 357 -14.71 -24.57 1.24
C GLU A 357 -15.76 -24.18 2.30
N LEU A 358 -15.36 -23.41 3.32
CA LEU A 358 -16.29 -22.87 4.32
C LEU A 358 -17.31 -21.93 3.71
N LYS A 359 -16.90 -21.08 2.76
CA LYS A 359 -17.81 -20.18 2.04
C LYS A 359 -18.84 -20.96 1.23
N PHE A 360 -18.43 -22.00 0.50
CA PHE A 360 -19.37 -22.81 -0.28
C PHE A 360 -20.34 -23.58 0.62
N ALA A 361 -19.84 -24.14 1.73
CA ALA A 361 -20.72 -24.74 2.73
C ALA A 361 -21.73 -23.72 3.29
N ALA A 362 -21.26 -22.54 3.69
CA ALA A 362 -22.11 -21.48 4.21
C ALA A 362 -23.16 -20.99 3.21
N GLN A 363 -22.86 -20.96 1.90
CA GLN A 363 -23.82 -20.61 0.86
C GLN A 363 -25.01 -21.58 0.77
N GLN A 364 -24.80 -22.84 1.15
CA GLN A 364 -25.85 -23.87 1.21
C GLN A 364 -26.56 -23.93 2.58
N THR A 365 -26.16 -23.07 3.53
CA THR A 365 -26.71 -23.03 4.88
C THR A 365 -27.53 -21.76 5.09
N GLU A 366 -28.68 -21.94 5.73
CA GLU A 366 -29.54 -20.87 6.21
C GLU A 366 -29.79 -21.04 7.72
N THR A 367 -30.03 -19.94 8.42
CA THR A 367 -30.29 -19.95 9.86
C THR A 367 -31.17 -18.78 10.25
N ALA A 368 -32.02 -18.99 11.25
CA ALA A 368 -32.82 -17.94 11.87
C ALA A 368 -32.13 -17.36 13.13
N ASP A 369 -31.05 -17.99 13.61
CA ASP A 369 -30.30 -17.52 14.77
C ASP A 369 -29.41 -16.32 14.41
N TYR A 370 -29.39 -15.30 15.28
CA TYR A 370 -28.68 -14.05 15.03
C TYR A 370 -27.16 -14.23 14.95
N ALA A 371 -26.58 -14.99 15.88
CA ALA A 371 -25.13 -15.21 15.92
C ALA A 371 -24.65 -16.04 14.73
N SER A 372 -25.41 -17.10 14.41
CA SER A 372 -25.18 -17.94 13.23
C SER A 372 -25.36 -17.13 11.93
N GLY A 373 -26.32 -16.20 11.90
CA GLY A 373 -26.53 -15.29 10.77
C GLY A 373 -25.33 -14.37 10.51
N LYS A 374 -24.72 -13.82 11.57
CA LYS A 374 -23.48 -13.03 11.48
C LYS A 374 -22.30 -13.86 10.96
N LEU A 375 -22.15 -15.09 11.46
CA LEU A 375 -21.14 -16.02 10.95
C LEU A 375 -21.30 -16.26 9.44
N LEU A 376 -22.52 -16.60 9.00
CA LEU A 376 -22.80 -16.85 7.59
C LEU A 376 -22.60 -15.58 6.73
N ALA A 377 -22.94 -14.40 7.23
CA ALA A 377 -22.71 -13.14 6.52
C ALA A 377 -21.22 -12.89 6.27
N GLY A 378 -20.37 -13.11 7.28
CA GLY A 378 -18.91 -13.00 7.15
C GLY A 378 -18.34 -13.96 6.11
N LEU A 379 -18.79 -15.22 6.11
CA LEU A 379 -18.36 -16.24 5.16
C LEU A 379 -18.83 -15.97 3.73
N LYS A 380 -20.05 -15.45 3.55
CA LYS A 380 -20.66 -15.18 2.23
C LYS A 380 -20.09 -13.94 1.52
N SER A 381 -19.37 -13.08 2.23
CA SER A 381 -18.72 -11.89 1.66
C SER A 381 -17.73 -12.21 0.53
N LYS A 382 -17.31 -11.19 -0.25
CA LYS A 382 -16.37 -11.38 -1.39
C LYS A 382 -15.13 -12.15 -0.97
N ARG A 383 -14.56 -11.79 0.19
CA ARG A 383 -13.42 -12.44 0.85
C ARG A 383 -13.88 -12.93 2.23
N PRO A 384 -13.99 -14.25 2.47
CA PRO A 384 -14.54 -14.77 3.72
C PRO A 384 -13.81 -14.22 4.94
N ARG A 385 -14.59 -13.70 5.91
CA ARG A 385 -14.08 -13.18 7.18
C ARG A 385 -14.54 -14.03 8.35
N PHE A 386 -13.69 -14.12 9.38
CA PHE A 386 -13.99 -14.81 10.61
C PHE A 386 -14.84 -13.91 11.52
N TYR A 387 -15.90 -14.48 12.10
CA TYR A 387 -16.77 -13.78 13.04
C TYR A 387 -16.18 -13.78 14.45
N ARG A 388 -15.82 -12.61 14.96
CA ARG A 388 -15.14 -12.44 16.26
C ARG A 388 -15.98 -12.85 17.46
N GLY A 389 -17.30 -12.98 17.32
CA GLY A 389 -18.15 -13.50 18.39
C GLY A 389 -17.82 -14.96 18.79
N LEU A 390 -16.96 -15.65 18.03
CA LEU A 390 -16.41 -16.96 18.37
C LEU A 390 -15.08 -16.91 19.13
N ASP A 391 -14.45 -15.73 19.22
CA ASP A 391 -13.25 -15.52 20.02
C ASP A 391 -13.62 -15.47 21.52
N ALA A 392 -12.62 -15.70 22.38
CA ALA A 392 -12.84 -15.74 23.82
C ALA A 392 -13.24 -14.39 24.44
N ASP A 393 -13.00 -13.29 23.74
CA ASP A 393 -13.38 -11.93 24.13
C ASP A 393 -14.86 -11.61 23.82
N GLY A 394 -15.51 -12.38 22.96
CA GLY A 394 -16.94 -12.26 22.62
C GLY A 394 -17.31 -10.96 21.91
N ILE A 395 -16.35 -10.28 21.28
CA ILE A 395 -16.58 -8.99 20.63
C ILE A 395 -17.33 -9.20 19.29
N ASP A 396 -18.42 -8.46 19.08
CA ASP A 396 -19.10 -8.45 17.77
C ASP A 396 -18.24 -7.73 16.73
N GLY A 397 -18.10 -8.33 15.55
CA GLY A 397 -17.27 -7.83 14.47
C GLY A 397 -16.64 -8.94 13.65
N TYR A 398 -15.74 -8.54 12.76
CA TYR A 398 -15.03 -9.45 11.86
C TYR A 398 -13.54 -9.25 11.95
N ARG A 399 -12.79 -10.34 11.79
CA ARG A 399 -11.35 -10.33 11.55
C ARG A 399 -11.03 -11.29 10.41
N GLU A 400 -9.79 -11.28 9.97
CA GLU A 400 -9.31 -12.24 8.98
C GLU A 400 -9.06 -13.61 9.64
N PHE A 401 -9.17 -14.68 8.84
CA PHE A 401 -8.82 -16.03 9.28
C PHE A 401 -7.32 -16.13 9.49
N ALA A 402 -6.87 -16.59 10.66
CA ALA A 402 -5.45 -16.60 11.03
C ALA A 402 -4.90 -18.01 11.26
N THR A 403 -5.74 -18.94 11.74
CA THR A 403 -5.30 -20.27 12.16
C THR A 403 -6.19 -21.38 11.61
N LEU A 404 -5.65 -22.60 11.55
CA LEU A 404 -6.43 -23.79 11.20
C LEU A 404 -7.48 -24.13 12.28
N ASP A 405 -7.26 -23.69 13.52
CA ASP A 405 -8.27 -23.80 14.59
C ASP A 405 -9.51 -22.95 14.27
N ASP A 406 -9.34 -21.73 13.73
CA ASP A 406 -10.45 -20.91 13.24
C ASP A 406 -11.28 -21.67 12.20
N VAL A 407 -10.61 -22.30 11.24
CA VAL A 407 -11.25 -23.10 10.18
C VAL A 407 -12.03 -24.27 10.77
N LYS A 408 -11.43 -25.02 11.70
CA LYS A 408 -12.07 -26.17 12.36
C LYS A 408 -13.29 -25.78 13.18
N LYS A 409 -13.20 -24.68 13.94
CA LYS A 409 -14.33 -24.14 14.72
C LYS A 409 -15.50 -23.81 13.81
N VAL A 410 -15.25 -23.07 12.73
CA VAL A 410 -16.30 -22.69 11.78
C VAL A 410 -16.88 -23.91 11.05
N ALA A 411 -16.04 -24.85 10.60
CA ALA A 411 -16.49 -26.08 9.97
C ALA A 411 -17.41 -26.90 10.88
N SER A 412 -17.06 -27.02 12.17
CA SER A 412 -17.90 -27.71 13.16
C SER A 412 -19.26 -27.05 13.33
N LEU A 413 -19.32 -25.72 13.36
CA LEU A 413 -20.58 -24.96 13.49
C LEU A 413 -21.43 -25.09 12.22
N LEU A 414 -20.82 -25.02 11.04
CA LEU A 414 -21.54 -25.23 9.78
C LEU A 414 -22.14 -26.64 9.69
N ALA A 415 -21.40 -27.66 10.15
CA ALA A 415 -21.91 -29.04 10.21
C ALA A 415 -23.10 -29.17 11.18
N GLN A 416 -23.10 -28.44 12.30
CA GLN A 416 -24.23 -28.40 13.24
C GLN A 416 -25.46 -27.66 12.69
N LEU A 417 -25.26 -26.67 11.81
CA LEU A 417 -26.35 -25.93 11.18
C LEU A 417 -26.93 -26.67 9.95
N ALA A 418 -26.16 -27.56 9.34
CA ALA A 418 -26.57 -28.35 8.17
C ALA A 418 -27.26 -29.66 8.53
N GLY A 419 -27.11 -30.16 9.76
CA GLY A 419 -27.80 -31.33 10.31
C GLY A 419 -29.02 -30.94 11.12
#